data_AF-A0A7J5AXH1-F1
#
_entry.id   AF-A0A7J5AXH1-F1
#
_cell.length_a   1.000
_cell.length_b   1.000
_cell.length_c   1.000
_cell.angle_alpha   90.00
_cell.angle_beta   90.00
_cell.angle_gamma   90.00
#
_symmetry.space_group_name_H-M   'P 1'
#
loop_
_entity.id
_entity.type
_entity.pdbx_description
1 polymer ?
#
loop_
_entity_poly.entity_id
_entity_poly.type
_entity_poly.pdbx_seq_one_letter_code
_entity_poly.pdbx_strand_id
1 'polypeptide(L)'
;MTLIGRNEDSSGVYEIHQEGAALVTYTGSSPDALQELGVQQLRPVDAGSVEQGDAHWYEYGTHGHRCGIYEGDGFARIDGITYELH
;
A
#
# COMPACT_ATOMS: atom_id res chain seq x y z
N MET A 1 -8.28 7.77 -9.52
CA MET A 1 -7.15 7.63 -8.57
C MET A 1 -7.45 8.27 -7.22
N THR A 2 -7.23 7.54 -6.12
CA THR A 2 -7.47 7.97 -4.73
C THR A 2 -6.22 7.72 -3.89
N LEU A 3 -5.72 8.73 -3.18
CA LEU A 3 -4.62 8.57 -2.22
C LEU A 3 -5.11 7.76 -1.01
N ILE A 4 -4.55 6.58 -0.78
CA ILE A 4 -4.90 5.70 0.35
C ILE A 4 -3.81 5.64 1.42
N GLY A 5 -2.56 5.95 1.07
CA GLY A 5 -1.48 5.98 2.04
C GLY A 5 -0.42 7.00 1.66
N ARG A 6 0.09 7.72 2.66
CA ARG A 6 1.27 8.55 2.53
C ARG A 6 2.17 8.28 3.74
N ASN A 7 3.45 8.12 3.47
CA ASN A 7 4.52 8.09 4.46
C ASN A 7 5.58 9.11 4.05
N GLU A 8 6.16 9.81 5.02
CA GLU A 8 7.25 10.76 4.81
C GLU A 8 8.29 10.53 5.89
N ASP A 9 9.51 10.24 5.47
CA ASP A 9 10.65 10.04 6.37
C ASP A 9 11.92 10.70 5.82
N SER A 10 13.07 10.47 6.46
CA SER A 10 14.34 11.06 6.04
C SER A 10 14.81 10.63 4.64
N SER A 11 14.20 9.59 4.07
CA SER A 11 14.49 9.03 2.75
C SER A 11 13.63 9.66 1.66
N GLY A 12 12.50 10.27 2.01
CA GLY A 12 11.63 11.00 1.09
C GLY A 12 10.14 10.81 1.38
N VAL A 13 9.33 11.08 0.36
CA VAL A 13 7.87 10.89 0.38
C VAL A 13 7.54 9.62 -0.38
N TYR A 14 6.64 8.83 0.19
CA TYR A 14 6.06 7.64 -0.42
C TYR A 14 4.55 7.77 -0.42
N GLU A 15 3.93 7.50 -1.56
CA GLU A 15 2.47 7.48 -1.67
C GLU A 15 1.98 6.18 -2.27
N ILE A 16 0.84 5.73 -1.77
CA ILE A 16 0.07 4.64 -2.37
C ILE A 16 -1.28 5.21 -2.77
N HIS A 17 -1.60 5.03 -4.04
CA HIS A 17 -2.89 5.37 -4.62
C HIS A 17 -3.62 4.12 -5.06
N GLN A 18 -4.94 4.15 -4.95
CA GLN A 18 -5.80 3.14 -5.52
C GLN A 18 -6.53 3.69 -6.75
N GLU A 19 -6.49 2.93 -7.84
CA GLU A 19 -7.25 3.18 -9.05
C GLU A 19 -8.01 1.92 -9.47
N GLY A 20 -9.27 1.82 -9.05
CA GLY A 20 -10.06 0.61 -9.25
C GLY A 20 -9.41 -0.58 -8.55
N ALA A 21 -8.98 -1.56 -9.35
CA ALA A 21 -8.26 -2.74 -8.88
C ALA A 21 -6.73 -2.59 -8.97
N ALA A 22 -6.19 -1.40 -9.24
CA ALA A 22 -4.76 -1.15 -9.25
C ALA A 22 -4.32 -0.42 -7.98
N LEU A 23 -3.15 -0.81 -7.47
CA LEU A 23 -2.39 -0.11 -6.45
C LEU A 23 -1.17 0.52 -7.14
N VAL A 24 -1.02 1.83 -7.02
CA VAL A 24 0.06 2.59 -7.66
C VAL A 24 0.91 3.23 -6.58
N THR A 25 2.20 2.93 -6.62
CA THR A 25 3.16 3.44 -5.64
C THR A 25 3.97 4.57 -6.26
N TYR A 26 4.12 5.68 -5.53
CA TYR A 26 4.96 6.81 -5.91
C TYR A 26 6.05 7.04 -4.86
N THR A 27 7.19 7.57 -5.31
CA THR A 27 8.25 8.05 -4.43
C THR A 27 8.84 9.36 -4.95
N GLY A 28 9.32 10.21 -4.05
CA GLY A 28 9.93 11.48 -4.41
C GLY A 28 10.66 12.14 -3.25
N SER A 29 11.45 13.16 -3.55
CA SER A 29 12.12 13.96 -2.51
C SER A 29 11.19 14.95 -1.80
N SER A 30 10.02 15.22 -2.38
CA SER A 30 8.96 16.07 -1.81
C SER A 30 7.59 15.69 -2.42
N PRO A 31 6.47 16.14 -1.84
CA PRO A 31 5.13 15.87 -2.38
C PRO A 31 4.91 16.45 -3.79
N ASP A 32 5.67 17.48 -4.17
CA ASP A 32 5.59 18.11 -5.49
C ASP A 32 6.50 17.43 -6.54
N ALA A 33 7.33 16.47 -6.13
CA ALA A 33 8.35 15.82 -6.96
C ALA A 33 8.21 14.29 -6.96
N LEU A 34 6.96 13.81 -6.94
CA LEU A 34 6.65 12.38 -6.95
C LEU A 34 6.83 11.76 -8.34
N GLN A 35 7.35 10.54 -8.36
CA GLN A 35 7.51 9.70 -9.54
C GLN A 35 6.89 8.33 -9.27
N GLU A 36 6.27 7.76 -10.29
CA GLU A 36 5.68 6.42 -10.20
C GLU A 36 6.80 5.38 -10.06
N LEU A 37 6.72 4.55 -9.03
CA LEU A 37 7.62 3.45 -8.77
C LEU A 37 7.09 2.15 -9.39
N GLY A 38 5.78 1.95 -9.37
CA GLY A 38 5.16 0.76 -9.94
C GLY A 38 3.65 0.67 -9.76
N VAL A 39 3.06 -0.28 -10.47
CA VAL A 39 1.64 -0.60 -10.48
C VAL A 39 1.47 -2.09 -10.18
N GLN A 40 0.61 -2.42 -9.23
CA GLN A 40 0.25 -3.80 -8.88
C GLN A 40 -1.25 -4.00 -8.97
N GLN A 41 -1.70 -5.13 -9.49
CA GLN A 41 -3.13 -5.47 -9.51
C GLN A 41 -3.54 -6.10 -8.18
N LEU A 42 -4.64 -5.60 -7.63
CA LEU A 42 -5.26 -6.05 -6.39
C LEU A 42 -6.24 -7.18 -6.70
N ARG A 43 -5.94 -8.37 -6.17
CA ARG A 43 -6.87 -9.49 -6.18
C ARG A 43 -7.34 -9.78 -4.76
N PRO A 44 -8.65 -9.64 -4.44
CA PRO A 44 -9.15 -9.97 -3.12
C PRO A 44 -8.83 -11.42 -2.76
N VAL A 45 -8.34 -11.64 -1.54
CA VAL A 45 -8.16 -12.98 -0.98
C VAL A 45 -9.24 -13.28 0.04
N ASP A 46 -9.56 -14.56 0.19
CA ASP A 46 -10.52 -14.99 1.21
C ASP A 46 -10.00 -14.69 2.62
N ALA A 47 -10.92 -14.35 3.52
CA ALA A 47 -10.59 -14.07 4.90
C ALA A 47 -9.92 -15.30 5.56
N GLY A 48 -8.66 -15.14 5.97
CA GLY A 48 -7.87 -16.20 6.62
C GLY A 48 -6.86 -16.92 5.72
N SER A 49 -6.75 -16.55 4.43
CA SER A 49 -5.76 -17.16 3.51
C SER A 49 -4.31 -16.74 3.74
N VAL A 50 -4.07 -15.67 4.51
CA VAL A 50 -2.74 -15.17 4.87
C VAL A 50 -2.65 -15.16 6.40
N GLU A 51 -1.55 -15.65 6.97
CA GLU A 51 -1.30 -15.52 8.42
C GLU A 51 -1.30 -14.02 8.78
N GLN A 52 -2.37 -13.58 9.45
CA GLN A 52 -2.59 -12.17 9.78
C GLN A 52 -1.88 -11.77 11.08
N GLY A 53 -0.74 -12.39 11.41
CA GLY A 53 0.05 -11.98 12.56
C GLY A 53 0.48 -10.52 12.37
N ASP A 54 0.10 -9.63 13.29
CA ASP A 54 0.37 -8.19 13.20
C ASP A 54 1.88 -7.87 13.05
N ALA A 55 2.76 -8.79 13.46
CA ALA A 55 4.21 -8.63 13.41
C ALA A 55 4.79 -8.48 12.00
N HIS A 56 4.07 -8.90 10.96
CA HIS A 56 4.55 -8.89 9.57
C HIS A 56 3.92 -7.79 8.70
N TRP A 57 3.04 -6.96 9.27
CA TRP A 57 2.39 -5.88 8.52
C TRP A 57 3.07 -4.55 8.78
N TYR A 58 3.60 -3.93 7.73
CA TYR A 58 4.07 -2.56 7.77
C TYR A 58 2.91 -1.61 7.45
N GLU A 59 2.50 -0.81 8.43
CA GLU A 59 1.50 0.24 8.20
C GLU A 59 2.11 1.31 7.28
N TYR A 60 1.55 1.45 6.08
CA TYR A 60 2.09 2.30 5.02
C TYR A 60 1.39 3.67 4.93
N GLY A 61 0.21 3.84 5.55
CA GLY A 61 -0.59 5.03 5.31
C GLY A 61 -1.53 5.43 6.42
N THR A 62 -1.57 6.75 6.68
CA THR A 62 -2.45 7.44 7.66
C THR A 62 -3.42 8.43 7.01
N HIS A 63 -3.67 8.35 5.70
CA HIS A 63 -4.54 9.29 4.98
C HIS A 63 -6.04 8.92 5.04
N GLY A 64 -6.56 8.68 6.25
CA GLY A 64 -7.96 8.29 6.46
C GLY A 64 -8.28 6.82 6.11
N HIS A 65 -7.32 6.08 5.56
CA HIS A 65 -7.39 4.65 5.31
C HIS A 65 -6.38 3.91 6.17
N ARG A 66 -6.66 2.64 6.48
CA ARG A 66 -5.68 1.74 7.11
C ARG A 66 -5.06 0.90 6.01
N CYS A 67 -3.87 1.30 5.57
CA CYS A 67 -3.11 0.60 4.55
C CYS A 67 -1.89 -0.10 5.18
N GLY A 68 -1.75 -1.41 4.95
CA GLY A 68 -0.60 -2.19 5.38
C GLY A 68 -0.04 -3.04 4.23
N ILE A 69 1.27 -3.21 4.18
CA ILE A 69 1.98 -4.10 3.24
C ILE A 69 2.62 -5.23 4.04
N TYR A 70 2.50 -6.47 3.54
CA TYR A 70 3.05 -7.64 4.21
C TYR A 70 4.56 -7.77 3.96
N GLU A 71 5.34 -8.09 5.00
CA GLU A 71 6.77 -8.36 4.94
C GLU A 71 7.06 -9.53 3.99
N GLY A 72 7.83 -9.29 2.94
CA GLY A 72 8.16 -10.29 1.92
C GLY A 72 7.49 -10.11 0.56
N ASP A 73 6.71 -9.03 0.40
CA ASP A 73 5.99 -8.63 -0.82
C ASP A 73 4.96 -9.67 -1.31
N GLY A 74 3.79 -9.19 -1.73
CA GLY A 74 2.75 -10.04 -2.32
C GLY A 74 1.36 -9.86 -1.73
N PHE A 75 1.23 -9.16 -0.59
CA PHE A 75 -0.07 -8.81 -0.03
C PHE A 75 -0.16 -7.36 0.44
N ALA A 76 -1.31 -6.76 0.21
CA ALA A 76 -1.71 -5.48 0.78
C ALA A 76 -2.99 -5.64 1.60
N ARG A 77 -3.13 -4.87 2.66
CA ARG A 77 -4.35 -4.75 3.45
C ARG A 77 -4.84 -3.32 3.39
N ILE A 78 -6.07 -3.10 2.93
CA ILE A 78 -6.68 -1.78 2.79
C ILE A 78 -8.04 -1.84 3.46
N ASP A 79 -8.23 -1.03 4.51
CA ASP A 79 -9.48 -0.92 5.27
C ASP A 79 -10.06 -2.27 5.76
N GLY A 80 -9.15 -3.19 6.12
CA GLY A 80 -9.50 -4.51 6.63
C GLY A 80 -9.66 -5.58 5.55
N ILE A 81 -9.60 -5.24 4.27
CA ILE A 81 -9.61 -6.19 3.15
C ILE A 81 -8.18 -6.52 2.76
N THR A 82 -7.86 -7.82 2.65
CA THR A 82 -6.57 -8.29 2.16
C THR A 82 -6.62 -8.56 0.67
N TYR A 83 -5.57 -8.18 -0.04
CA TYR A 83 -5.38 -8.36 -1.47
C TYR A 83 -4.04 -9.03 -1.74
N GLU A 84 -4.02 -9.95 -2.69
CA GLU A 84 -2.80 -10.43 -3.36
C GLU A 84 -2.38 -9.39 -4.41
N LEU A 85 -1.08 -9.12 -4.49
CA LEU A 85 -0.45 -8.17 -5.41
C LEU A 85 0.15 -8.92 -6.60
N HIS A 86 -0.19 -8.50 -7.83
CA HIS A 86 0.31 -9.07 -9.09
C HIS A 86 0.92 -8.04 -10.03
#